data_AF-A0A2E0ZLY8-F1
#
_entry.id   AF-A0A2E0ZLY8-F1
#
_cell.length_a   1.000
_cell.length_b   1.000
_cell.length_c   1.000
_cell.angle_alpha   90.00
_cell.angle_beta   90.00
_cell.angle_gamma   90.00
#
_symmetry.space_group_name_H-M   'P 1'
#
loop_
_entity.id
_entity.type
_entity.pdbx_description
1 polymer ?
#
loop_
_entity_poly.entity_id
_entity_poly.type
_entity_poly.pdbx_seq_one_letter_code
_entity_poly.pdbx_strand_id
1 'polypeptide(L)'
;MANMKKKNRLTEEEIDELVTAQADDDDAWEEPVTVERDSAATLSLPPELASRAAFFARLHKMPVADWLESIIQERLAFEESAFAGLKQVMEEKATYKTS
;
A
#
# COMPACT_ATOMS: atom_id res chain seq x y z
N MET A 1 -28.53 -5.80 34.55
CA MET A 1 -29.17 -4.76 33.71
C MET A 1 -28.09 -4.16 32.83
N ALA A 2 -28.19 -4.30 31.50
CA ALA A 2 -27.57 -3.38 30.54
C ALA A 2 -28.40 -3.49 29.26
N ASN A 3 -29.09 -2.40 28.97
CA ASN A 3 -30.10 -2.28 27.93
C ASN A 3 -29.39 -2.25 26.57
N MET A 4 -29.45 -3.35 25.82
CA MET A 4 -28.90 -3.43 24.46
C MET A 4 -29.81 -2.59 23.56
N LYS A 5 -29.62 -1.26 23.58
CA LYS A 5 -30.34 -0.32 22.73
C LYS A 5 -30.08 -0.74 21.28
N LYS A 6 -31.16 -1.08 20.58
CA LYS A 6 -31.18 -1.30 19.13
C LYS A 6 -30.59 -0.05 18.48
N LYS A 7 -29.39 -0.14 17.89
CA LYS A 7 -28.80 0.95 17.11
C LYS A 7 -29.73 1.18 15.91
N ASN A 8 -30.47 2.29 15.92
CA ASN A 8 -31.08 2.81 14.71
C ASN A 8 -29.95 3.01 13.72
N ARG A 9 -30.09 2.45 12.51
CA ARG A 9 -29.13 2.70 11.44
C ARG A 9 -29.42 4.11 10.93
N LEU A 10 -28.54 5.05 11.26
CA LEU A 10 -28.57 6.40 10.69
C LEU A 10 -28.32 6.31 9.18
N THR A 11 -28.91 7.24 8.42
CA THR A 11 -28.54 7.44 7.02
C THR A 11 -27.17 8.11 6.91
N GLU A 12 -26.61 8.17 5.71
CA GLU A 12 -25.33 8.85 5.46
C GLU A 12 -25.43 10.33 5.83
N GLU A 13 -26.50 11.00 5.43
CA GLU A 13 -26.73 12.42 5.73
C GLU A 13 -26.81 12.69 7.24
N GLU A 14 -27.49 11.81 7.98
CA GLU A 14 -27.59 11.91 9.45
C GLU A 14 -26.24 11.70 10.14
N ILE A 15 -25.35 10.89 9.56
CA ILE A 15 -23.99 10.67 10.08
C ILE A 15 -23.13 11.91 9.83
N ASP A 16 -23.19 12.49 8.63
CA ASP A 16 -22.40 13.69 8.27
C ASP A 16 -22.77 14.89 9.14
N GLU A 17 -24.07 15.09 9.38
CA GLU A 17 -24.56 16.12 10.29
C GLU A 17 -24.05 15.91 11.72
N LEU A 18 -24.09 14.66 12.21
CA LEU A 18 -23.61 14.31 13.55
C LEU A 18 -22.11 14.52 13.70
N VAL A 19 -21.32 14.10 12.71
CA VAL A 19 -19.85 14.29 12.68
C VAL A 19 -19.50 15.77 12.68
N THR A 20 -20.19 16.56 11.86
CA THR A 20 -19.95 18.01 11.78
C THR A 20 -20.31 18.71 13.08
N ALA A 21 -21.43 18.33 13.72
CA ALA A 21 -21.88 18.94 14.96
C ALA A 21 -20.98 18.64 16.17
N GLN A 22 -20.27 17.50 16.15
CA GLN A 22 -19.41 17.04 17.23
C GLN A 22 -17.91 17.28 16.97
N ALA A 23 -17.56 17.99 15.90
CA ALA A 23 -16.17 18.16 15.48
C ALA A 23 -15.28 18.85 16.53
N ASP A 24 -15.85 19.76 17.32
CA ASP A 24 -15.13 20.53 18.36
C ASP A 24 -15.35 19.97 19.79
N ASP A 25 -16.03 18.83 19.93
CA ASP A 25 -16.32 18.19 21.22
C ASP A 25 -15.49 16.90 21.38
N ASP A 26 -14.33 17.01 22.04
CA ASP A 26 -13.41 15.89 22.26
C ASP A 26 -14.06 14.73 23.06
N ASP A 27 -15.05 15.02 23.93
CA ASP A 27 -15.75 14.00 24.72
C ASP A 27 -16.73 13.17 23.88
N ALA A 28 -17.06 13.62 22.66
CA ALA A 28 -17.94 12.92 21.72
C ALA A 28 -17.22 11.82 20.91
N TRP A 29 -15.88 11.82 20.92
CA TRP A 29 -15.06 10.88 20.16
C TRP A 29 -14.47 9.77 21.04
N GLU A 30 -14.25 8.60 20.45
CA GLU A 30 -13.49 7.54 21.10
C GLU A 30 -12.00 7.93 21.20
N GLU A 31 -11.28 7.30 22.14
CA GLU A 31 -9.84 7.55 22.31
C GLU A 31 -9.09 7.38 20.97
N PRO A 32 -8.15 8.29 20.63
CA PRO A 32 -7.40 8.19 19.39
C PRO A 32 -6.65 6.86 19.26
N VAL A 33 -6.91 6.13 18.18
CA VAL A 33 -6.18 4.90 17.87
C VAL A 33 -4.85 5.26 17.20
N THR A 34 -3.75 4.95 17.88
CA THR A 34 -2.41 5.09 17.29
C THR A 34 -2.12 3.89 16.41
N VAL A 35 -1.85 4.13 15.12
CA VAL A 35 -1.42 3.09 14.18
C VAL A 35 0.10 3.11 14.05
N GLU A 36 0.76 2.05 14.53
CA GLU A 36 2.15 1.83 14.18
C GLU A 36 2.21 1.32 12.73
N ARG A 37 2.83 2.10 11.85
CA ARG A 37 3.20 1.57 10.53
C ARG A 37 4.24 0.50 10.76
N ASP A 38 4.05 -0.68 10.16
CA ASP A 38 5.06 -1.74 10.19
C ASP A 38 6.43 -1.14 9.90
N SER A 39 7.41 -1.46 10.75
CA SER A 39 8.76 -0.94 10.61
C SER A 39 9.27 -1.21 9.21
N ALA A 40 9.74 -0.18 8.52
CA ALA A 40 10.27 -0.31 7.17
C ALA A 40 11.29 -1.46 7.11
N ALA A 41 11.07 -2.39 6.18
CA ALA A 41 11.98 -3.51 5.98
C ALA A 41 13.38 -2.96 5.66
N THR A 42 14.37 -3.29 6.50
CA THR A 42 15.74 -2.85 6.28
C THR A 42 16.47 -3.89 5.43
N LEU A 43 16.97 -3.47 4.27
CA LEU A 43 17.78 -4.31 3.39
C LEU A 43 19.26 -3.88 3.49
N SER A 44 20.14 -4.84 3.77
CA SER A 44 21.59 -4.59 3.74
C SER A 44 22.12 -4.85 2.34
N LEU A 45 22.88 -3.89 1.80
CA LEU A 45 23.55 -4.02 0.51
C LEU A 45 25.06 -4.22 0.72
N PRO A 46 25.71 -5.09 -0.08
CA PRO A 46 27.17 -5.15 -0.11
C PRO A 46 27.79 -3.77 -0.39
N PRO A 47 28.94 -3.43 0.23
CA PRO A 47 29.52 -2.09 0.11
C PRO A 47 29.77 -1.63 -1.32
N GLU A 48 30.21 -2.54 -2.19
CA GLU A 48 30.45 -2.25 -3.61
C GLU A 48 29.15 -1.89 -4.33
N LEU A 49 28.08 -2.64 -4.08
CA LEU A 49 26.76 -2.38 -4.68
C LEU A 49 26.17 -1.06 -4.18
N ALA A 50 26.27 -0.79 -2.88
CA ALA A 50 25.85 0.48 -2.29
C ALA A 50 26.61 1.67 -2.90
N SER A 51 27.92 1.53 -3.13
CA SER A 51 28.76 2.58 -3.74
C SER A 51 28.33 2.88 -5.17
N ARG A 52 28.05 1.84 -5.96
CA ARG A 52 27.54 1.98 -7.33
C ARG A 52 26.14 2.61 -7.36
N ALA A 53 25.25 2.18 -6.48
CA ALA A 53 23.91 2.77 -6.34
C ALA A 53 23.99 4.27 -6.00
N ALA A 54 24.84 4.64 -5.05
CA ALA A 54 25.04 6.04 -4.68
C ALA A 54 25.60 6.89 -5.83
N PHE A 55 26.48 6.33 -6.67
CA PHE A 55 26.97 7.01 -7.87
C PHE A 55 25.83 7.33 -8.86
N PHE A 56 24.99 6.34 -9.17
CA PHE A 56 23.87 6.55 -10.10
C PHE A 56 22.80 7.47 -9.52
N ALA A 57 22.45 7.32 -8.23
CA ALA A 57 21.52 8.24 -7.58
C ALA A 57 21.97 9.70 -7.70
N ARG A 58 23.27 9.99 -7.52
CA ARG A 58 23.85 11.32 -7.74
C ARG A 58 23.76 11.77 -9.19
N LEU A 59 24.02 10.89 -10.15
CA LEU A 59 23.88 11.18 -11.58
C LEU A 59 22.45 11.61 -11.93
N HIS A 60 21.46 10.96 -11.32
CA HIS A 60 20.04 11.27 -11.47
C HIS A 60 19.54 12.40 -10.55
N LYS A 61 20.39 12.94 -9.68
CA LYS A 61 20.06 14.00 -8.69
C LYS A 61 18.91 13.60 -7.76
N MET A 62 18.89 12.35 -7.32
CA MET A 62 17.89 11.82 -6.40
C MET A 62 18.54 11.23 -5.15
N PRO A 63 17.82 11.16 -4.02
CA PRO A 63 18.26 10.39 -2.87
C PRO A 63 18.51 8.91 -3.24
N VAL A 64 19.46 8.27 -2.57
CA VAL A 64 19.84 6.88 -2.88
C VAL A 64 18.67 5.91 -2.67
N ALA A 65 17.89 6.12 -1.61
CA ALA A 65 16.72 5.29 -1.31
C ALA A 65 15.68 5.41 -2.43
N ASP A 66 15.30 6.63 -2.80
CA ASP A 66 14.30 6.90 -3.84
C ASP A 66 14.73 6.35 -5.21
N TRP A 67 16.02 6.50 -5.55
CA TRP A 67 16.57 5.93 -6.78
C TRP A 67 16.52 4.39 -6.76
N LEU A 68 16.86 3.75 -5.63
CA LEU A 68 16.76 2.30 -5.52
C LEU A 68 15.30 1.83 -5.58
N GLU A 69 14.38 2.57 -4.96
CA GLU A 69 12.95 2.28 -5.03
C GLU A 69 12.43 2.33 -6.47
N SER A 70 12.79 3.34 -7.25
CA SER A 70 12.36 3.44 -8.65
C SER A 70 12.88 2.26 -9.48
N ILE A 71 14.14 1.86 -9.28
CA ILE A 71 14.72 0.70 -9.96
C ILE A 71 14.00 -0.60 -9.58
N ILE A 72 13.65 -0.78 -8.30
CA ILE A 72 12.90 -1.96 -7.84
C ILE A 72 11.49 -1.97 -8.46
N GLN A 73 10.79 -0.84 -8.46
CA GLN A 73 9.46 -0.70 -9.05
C GLN A 73 9.49 -0.99 -10.56
N GLU A 74 10.44 -0.39 -11.30
CA GLU A 74 10.61 -0.64 -12.73
C GLU A 74 10.87 -2.13 -13.02
N ARG A 75 11.72 -2.76 -12.20
CA ARG A 75 12.04 -4.17 -12.37
C ARG A 75 10.85 -5.08 -12.08
N LEU A 76 10.09 -4.80 -11.02
CA LEU A 76 8.88 -5.54 -10.69
C LEU A 76 7.84 -5.40 -11.80
N ALA A 77 7.57 -4.18 -12.27
CA ALA A 77 6.61 -3.95 -13.36
C ALA A 77 7.00 -4.73 -14.64
N PHE A 78 8.30 -4.76 -14.96
CA PHE A 78 8.80 -5.56 -16.08
C PHE A 78 8.55 -7.07 -15.87
N GLU A 79 8.88 -7.60 -14.70
CA GLU A 79 8.69 -9.03 -14.39
C GLU A 79 7.21 -9.42 -14.35
N GLU A 80 6.35 -8.59 -13.77
CA GLU A 80 4.90 -8.77 -13.76
C GLU A 80 4.33 -8.82 -15.18
N SER A 81 4.77 -7.92 -16.07
CA SER A 81 4.33 -7.91 -17.46
C SER A 81 4.78 -9.16 -18.23
N ALA A 82 6.02 -9.62 -17.99
CA ALA A 82 6.55 -10.85 -18.59
C ALA A 82 5.79 -12.08 -18.08
N PHE A 83 5.46 -12.12 -16.79
CA PHE A 83 4.70 -13.20 -16.19
C PHE A 83 3.25 -13.24 -16.66
N ALA A 84 2.59 -12.08 -16.78
CA ALA A 84 1.22 -11.99 -17.30
C ALA A 84 1.11 -12.56 -18.72
N GLY A 85 2.07 -12.24 -19.58
CA GLY A 85 2.15 -12.81 -20.93
C GLY A 85 2.33 -14.34 -20.92
N LEU A 86 3.15 -14.87 -20.02
CA LEU A 86 3.34 -16.32 -19.87
C LEU A 86 2.06 -17.02 -19.39
N LYS A 87 1.37 -16.42 -18.40
CA LYS A 87 0.14 -16.97 -17.84
C LYS A 87 -0.96 -17.06 -18.90
N GLN A 88 -1.14 -16.03 -19.71
CA GLN A 88 -2.11 -16.03 -20.80
C GLN A 88 -1.84 -17.16 -21.81
N VAL A 89 -0.59 -17.34 -22.23
CA VAL A 89 -0.19 -18.43 -23.16
C VAL A 89 -0.43 -19.82 -22.54
N MET A 90 -0.22 -19.96 -21.22
CA MET A 90 -0.49 -21.21 -20.52
C MET A 90 -1.99 -21.51 -20.42
N GLU A 91 -2.81 -20.50 -20.13
CA GLU A 91 -4.28 -20.62 -20.07
C GLU A 91 -4.87 -20.95 -21.45
N GLU A 92 -4.40 -20.32 -22.53
CA GLU A 92 -4.78 -20.63 -23.92
C GLU A 92 -4.39 -22.05 -24.34
N LYS A 93 -3.22 -22.55 -23.90
CA LYS A 93 -2.81 -23.95 -24.16
C LYS A 93 -3.61 -24.96 -23.35
N ALA A 94 -4.04 -24.60 -22.14
CA ALA A 94 -4.85 -25.47 -21.30
C ALA A 94 -6.25 -25.68 -21.89
N THR A 95 -6.87 -24.63 -22.43
CA THR A 95 -8.21 -24.71 -23.06
C THR A 95 -8.18 -25.48 -24.39
N TYR A 96 -7.11 -25.37 -25.18
CA TYR A 96 -6.93 -26.14 -26.43
C TYR A 96 -6.76 -27.65 -26.23
N LYS A 97 -6.25 -28.09 -25.07
CA LYS A 97 -6.01 -29.52 -24.79
C LYS A 97 -7.25 -30.25 -24.24
N THR A 98 -8.29 -29.50 -23.88
CA THR A 98 -9.57 -30.01 -23.34
C THR A 98 -10.75 -29.96 -24.34
N SER A 99 -10.53 -29.47 -25.57
CA SER A 99 -11.51 -29.51 -26.67
C SER A 99 -11.23 -30.63 -27.66
#